data_AF-A0A182Q010-F1
#
_entry.id   AF-A0A182Q010-F1
#
_cell.length_a   1.000
_cell.length_b   1.000
_cell.length_c   1.000
_cell.angle_alpha   90.00
_cell.angle_beta   90.00
_cell.angle_gamma   90.00
#
_symmetry.space_group_name_H-M   'P 1'
#
loop_
_entity.id
_entity.type
_entity.pdbx_description
1 polymer ?
#
loop_
_entity_poly.entity_id
_entity_poly.type
_entity_poly.pdbx_seq_one_letter_code
_entity_poly.pdbx_strand_id
1 'polypeptide(L)'
;MSVKMGANVCPIAKERTGTVREVGGHAVWSLSSCKPGFGVDQLRDNSIETYWQSDGQLPHLVNVQFHRKTTVSEIYIYSDYKLDESYTPSRISIRCGTHFNDLQEIEVVDLCEPSGWVCIPIKEYEDVVMCTFMIQIAVISNHQNGRDTHMRQIRIHSPTEGSHYPLEHHGKFSTIELAQFRTIR
;
A
#
# COMPACT_ATOMS: atom_id res chain seq x y z
N MET A 1 -5.11 -11.74 15.35
CA MET A 1 -6.07 -12.59 14.60
C MET A 1 -5.38 -12.99 13.32
N SER A 2 -5.28 -14.28 13.02
CA SER A 2 -4.65 -14.75 11.78
C SER A 2 -5.60 -14.41 10.63
N VAL A 3 -5.35 -13.29 9.95
CA VAL A 3 -6.10 -12.93 8.76
C VAL A 3 -5.80 -14.04 7.75
N LYS A 4 -6.80 -14.88 7.45
CA LYS A 4 -6.79 -15.69 6.24
C LYS A 4 -6.65 -14.71 5.10
N MET A 5 -5.41 -14.51 4.65
CA MET A 5 -5.09 -13.52 3.64
C MET A 5 -5.95 -13.79 2.42
N GLY A 6 -6.83 -12.82 2.16
CA GLY A 6 -7.73 -12.82 1.04
C GLY A 6 -6.95 -13.04 -0.25
N ALA A 7 -7.65 -13.65 -1.22
CA ALA A 7 -7.17 -14.05 -2.52
C ALA A 7 -6.13 -13.10 -3.15
N ASN A 8 -5.31 -13.65 -4.05
CA ASN A 8 -4.49 -12.91 -5.00
C ASN A 8 -5.38 -11.95 -5.83
N VAL A 9 -5.74 -10.81 -5.24
CA VAL A 9 -6.60 -9.79 -5.84
C VAL A 9 -5.69 -8.75 -6.43
N CYS A 10 -5.65 -8.70 -7.76
CA CYS A 10 -4.90 -7.69 -8.48
C CYS A 10 -5.45 -6.29 -8.12
N PRO A 11 -4.61 -5.36 -7.61
CA PRO A 11 -5.04 -4.01 -7.21
C PRO A 11 -5.65 -3.22 -8.38
N ILE A 12 -5.19 -3.48 -9.60
CA ILE A 12 -5.66 -2.83 -10.83
C ILE A 12 -7.16 -3.09 -11.05
N ALA A 13 -7.67 -4.27 -10.68
CA ALA A 13 -9.09 -4.57 -10.83
C ALA A 13 -9.96 -3.62 -9.98
N LYS A 14 -9.48 -3.27 -8.78
CA LYS A 14 -10.16 -2.32 -7.89
C LYS A 14 -10.00 -0.88 -8.35
N GLU A 15 -8.86 -0.50 -8.92
CA GLU A 15 -8.69 0.83 -9.55
C GLU A 15 -9.67 1.02 -10.71
N ARG A 16 -9.90 -0.03 -11.51
CA ARG A 16 -10.83 0.01 -12.66
C ARG A 16 -12.29 0.21 -12.28
N THR A 17 -12.70 -0.07 -11.04
CA THR A 17 -14.06 0.23 -10.58
C THR A 17 -14.28 1.74 -10.38
N GLY A 18 -13.19 2.52 -10.29
CA GLY A 18 -13.23 3.95 -10.01
C GLY A 18 -13.63 4.30 -8.58
N THR A 19 -13.64 3.35 -7.65
CA THR A 19 -13.92 3.60 -6.22
C THR A 19 -12.68 3.95 -5.41
N VAL A 20 -11.49 3.68 -5.97
CA VAL A 20 -10.18 3.96 -5.36
C VAL A 20 -9.24 4.51 -6.42
N ARG A 21 -8.21 5.21 -5.98
CA ARG A 21 -7.12 5.73 -6.80
C ARG A 21 -5.77 5.37 -6.19
N GLU A 22 -4.79 5.09 -7.05
CA GLU A 22 -3.40 4.91 -6.61
C GLU A 22 -2.79 6.28 -6.26
N VAL A 23 -2.19 6.40 -5.08
CA VAL A 23 -1.63 7.67 -4.58
C VAL A 23 -0.12 7.64 -4.35
N GLY A 24 0.53 6.51 -4.58
CA GLY A 24 1.98 6.38 -4.39
C GLY A 24 2.79 7.33 -5.29
N GLY A 25 2.27 7.71 -6.46
CA GLY A 25 2.90 8.71 -7.34
C GLY A 25 2.94 10.14 -6.77
N HIS A 26 2.18 10.43 -5.71
CA HIS A 26 2.15 11.75 -5.05
C HIS A 26 3.04 11.84 -3.80
N ALA A 27 3.71 10.73 -3.46
CA ALA A 27 4.56 10.61 -2.29
C ALA A 27 6.05 10.57 -2.65
N VAL A 28 6.88 10.97 -1.69
CA VAL A 28 8.32 10.71 -1.71
C VAL A 28 8.57 9.38 -1.01
N TRP A 29 9.34 8.51 -1.66
CA TRP A 29 9.67 7.18 -1.17
C TRP A 29 11.13 7.11 -0.75
N SER A 30 11.41 6.47 0.38
CA SER A 30 12.78 6.17 0.82
C SER A 30 12.87 4.80 1.47
N LEU A 31 14.06 4.22 1.44
CA LEU A 31 14.34 2.88 1.97
C LEU A 31 15.37 2.98 3.09
N SER A 32 15.32 2.07 4.05
CA SER A 32 16.37 1.95 5.07
C SER A 32 17.74 1.61 4.46
N SER A 33 17.73 0.75 3.45
CA SER A 33 18.92 0.29 2.72
C SER A 33 18.51 -0.27 1.36
N CYS A 34 19.44 -0.33 0.42
CA CYS A 34 19.25 -1.02 -0.84
C CYS A 34 20.59 -1.49 -1.42
N LYS A 35 20.58 -2.60 -2.13
CA LYS A 35 21.69 -2.95 -3.01
C LYS A 35 21.71 -2.03 -4.24
N PRO A 36 22.89 -1.71 -4.81
CA PRO A 36 22.97 -0.93 -6.03
C PRO A 36 22.14 -1.56 -7.16
N GLY A 37 21.20 -0.79 -7.72
CA GLY A 37 20.30 -1.24 -8.79
C GLY A 37 19.02 -1.95 -8.35
N PHE A 38 18.81 -2.14 -7.04
CA PHE A 38 17.62 -2.80 -6.46
C PHE A 38 17.00 -1.89 -5.39
N GLY A 39 16.52 -0.71 -5.78
CA GLY A 39 16.04 0.35 -4.88
C GLY A 39 14.55 0.66 -5.02
N VAL A 40 14.21 1.93 -4.81
CA VAL A 40 12.82 2.43 -4.84
C VAL A 40 12.18 2.23 -6.21
N ASP A 41 12.95 2.42 -7.28
CA ASP A 41 12.43 2.38 -8.65
C ASP A 41 11.76 1.03 -8.95
N GLN A 42 12.40 -0.06 -8.51
CA GLN A 42 11.88 -1.42 -8.70
C GLN A 42 10.59 -1.69 -7.93
N LEU A 43 10.32 -0.98 -6.82
CA LEU A 43 9.05 -1.13 -6.07
C LEU A 43 7.84 -0.52 -6.79
N ARG A 44 8.07 0.25 -7.85
CA ARG A 44 7.09 1.16 -8.46
C ARG A 44 7.06 1.09 -9.98
N ASP A 45 7.88 0.24 -10.59
CA ASP A 45 8.06 0.13 -12.06
C ASP A 45 6.96 -0.66 -12.78
N ASN A 46 5.98 -1.21 -12.04
CA ASN A 46 4.90 -2.05 -12.54
C ASN A 46 5.34 -3.42 -13.07
N SER A 47 6.55 -3.87 -12.74
CA SER A 47 7.04 -5.21 -13.02
C SER A 47 6.99 -6.10 -11.78
N ILE A 48 6.78 -7.40 -11.99
CA ILE A 48 6.90 -8.42 -10.94
C ILE A 48 8.24 -9.14 -11.01
N GLU A 49 9.05 -8.89 -12.03
CA GLU A 49 10.36 -9.53 -12.22
C GLU A 49 11.45 -8.80 -11.45
N THR A 50 11.31 -7.48 -11.31
CA THR A 50 12.20 -6.61 -10.54
C THR A 50 11.76 -6.54 -9.08
N TYR A 51 12.70 -6.15 -8.21
CA TYR A 51 12.48 -6.05 -6.78
C TYR A 51 13.44 -5.07 -6.12
N TRP A 52 13.02 -4.51 -5.00
CA TRP A 52 13.93 -3.96 -4.01
C TRP A 52 14.61 -5.11 -3.27
N GLN A 53 15.91 -4.98 -3.05
CA GLN A 53 16.67 -5.83 -2.16
C GLN A 53 17.31 -4.98 -1.07
N SER A 54 16.96 -5.24 0.19
CA SER A 54 17.60 -4.60 1.33
C SER A 54 19.06 -5.02 1.47
N ASP A 55 19.86 -4.21 2.16
CA ASP A 55 21.24 -4.53 2.53
C ASP A 55 21.57 -3.86 3.85
N GLY A 56 21.04 -4.39 4.96
CA GLY A 56 21.10 -3.72 6.25
C GLY A 56 20.67 -4.58 7.43
N GLN A 57 20.47 -3.94 8.58
CA GLN A 57 19.90 -4.60 9.75
C GLN A 57 18.38 -4.46 9.75
N LEU A 58 17.70 -5.50 10.26
CA LEU A 58 16.27 -5.43 10.53
C LEU A 58 15.96 -4.35 11.59
N PRO A 59 14.77 -3.73 11.53
CA PRO A 59 13.75 -3.88 10.49
C PRO A 59 14.13 -3.18 9.18
N HIS A 60 13.79 -3.78 8.04
CA HIS A 60 13.94 -3.11 6.74
C HIS A 60 12.72 -2.21 6.49
N LEU A 61 12.96 -0.95 6.15
CA LEU A 61 11.92 0.08 6.14
C LEU A 61 11.68 0.61 4.72
N VAL A 62 10.40 0.74 4.37
CA VAL A 62 9.93 1.58 3.26
C VAL A 62 9.16 2.74 3.84
N ASN A 63 9.63 3.96 3.64
CA ASN A 63 8.97 5.17 4.10
C ASN A 63 8.29 5.85 2.91
N VAL A 64 7.05 6.28 3.12
CA VAL A 64 6.22 6.94 2.12
C VAL A 64 5.68 8.22 2.72
N GLN A 65 6.17 9.36 2.22
CA GLN A 65 5.83 10.68 2.75
C GLN A 65 5.02 11.48 1.73
N PHE A 66 3.81 11.87 2.12
CA PHE A 66 2.92 12.69 1.30
C PHE A 66 3.13 14.17 1.58
N HIS A 67 3.02 15.00 0.53
CA HIS A 67 3.10 16.46 0.63
C HIS A 67 1.89 17.09 1.36
N ARG A 68 0.77 16.36 1.43
CA ARG A 68 -0.48 16.77 2.06
C ARG A 68 -1.05 15.58 2.83
N LYS A 69 -1.85 15.84 3.86
CA LYS A 69 -2.56 14.78 4.60
C LYS A 69 -3.39 13.99 3.60
N THR A 70 -3.07 12.72 3.42
CA THR A 70 -3.64 11.86 2.38
C THR A 70 -4.46 10.76 3.04
N THR A 71 -5.69 10.59 2.58
CA THR A 71 -6.57 9.49 2.99
C THR A 71 -6.12 8.20 2.34
N VAL A 72 -5.96 7.14 3.10
CA VAL A 72 -5.44 5.84 2.66
C VAL A 72 -6.41 4.76 3.13
N SER A 73 -6.84 3.89 2.21
CA SER A 73 -7.75 2.79 2.50
C SER A 73 -7.06 1.43 2.52
N GLU A 74 -6.15 1.18 1.57
CA GLU A 74 -5.44 -0.10 1.47
C GLU A 74 -4.01 0.08 0.96
N ILE A 75 -3.12 -0.80 1.44
CA ILE A 75 -1.77 -0.99 0.91
C ILE A 75 -1.69 -2.37 0.28
N TYR A 76 -1.18 -2.42 -0.94
CA TYR A 76 -0.95 -3.66 -1.68
C TYR A 76 0.55 -3.90 -1.79
N ILE A 77 0.99 -5.08 -1.41
CA ILE A 77 2.39 -5.51 -1.52
C ILE A 77 2.43 -6.78 -2.36
N TYR A 78 3.31 -6.84 -3.37
CA TYR A 78 3.55 -8.06 -4.12
C TYR A 78 4.71 -8.84 -3.50
N SER A 79 4.44 -10.09 -3.12
CA SER A 79 5.42 -11.00 -2.50
C SER A 79 5.16 -12.44 -2.97
N ASP A 80 6.23 -13.15 -3.35
CA ASP A 80 6.13 -14.54 -3.83
C ASP A 80 7.20 -15.43 -3.16
N TYR A 81 6.74 -16.32 -2.28
CA TYR A 81 7.59 -17.25 -1.54
C TYR A 81 8.34 -18.25 -2.44
N LYS A 82 7.73 -18.66 -3.56
CA LYS A 82 8.37 -19.64 -4.45
C LYS A 82 9.53 -19.03 -5.22
N LEU A 83 9.49 -17.71 -5.46
CA LEU A 83 10.53 -16.99 -6.17
C LEU A 83 11.63 -16.49 -5.23
N ASP A 84 11.26 -16.07 -4.02
CA ASP A 84 12.16 -15.34 -3.11
C ASP A 84 12.64 -16.16 -1.90
N GLU A 85 12.04 -17.31 -1.60
CA GLU A 85 12.42 -18.24 -0.51
C GLU A 85 12.66 -17.52 0.84
N SER A 86 13.91 -17.45 1.29
CA SER A 86 14.28 -16.79 2.56
C SER A 86 14.21 -15.26 2.51
N TYR A 87 14.19 -14.64 1.33
CA TYR A 87 14.06 -13.18 1.17
C TYR A 87 12.60 -12.70 1.32
N THR A 88 11.64 -13.62 1.38
CA THR A 88 10.22 -13.29 1.49
C THR A 88 9.89 -12.76 2.90
N PRO A 89 9.32 -11.54 3.03
CA PRO A 89 8.84 -11.04 4.32
C PRO A 89 7.88 -12.04 4.99
N SER A 90 8.08 -12.33 6.28
CA SER A 90 7.19 -13.19 7.09
C SER A 90 6.34 -12.37 8.06
N ARG A 91 6.83 -11.21 8.51
CA ARG A 91 6.09 -10.29 9.38
C ARG A 91 6.33 -8.86 8.96
N ILE A 92 5.25 -8.13 8.69
CA ILE A 92 5.27 -6.71 8.32
C ILE A 92 4.47 -5.91 9.34
N SER A 93 5.01 -4.79 9.78
CA SER A 93 4.34 -3.78 10.60
C SER A 93 4.07 -2.54 9.75
N ILE A 94 2.83 -2.09 9.71
CA ILE A 94 2.42 -0.85 9.06
C ILE A 94 2.27 0.22 10.13
N ARG A 95 3.00 1.32 9.95
CA ARG A 95 3.01 2.45 10.86
C ARG A 95 2.60 3.72 10.14
N CYS A 96 1.87 4.59 10.83
CA CYS A 96 1.40 5.85 10.28
C CYS A 96 1.69 6.99 11.26
N GLY A 97 1.94 8.20 10.75
CA GLY A 97 2.23 9.36 11.58
C GLY A 97 2.27 10.66 10.78
N THR A 98 2.75 11.73 11.40
CA THR A 98 2.97 13.00 10.71
C THR A 98 4.42 13.17 10.24
N HIS A 99 5.38 12.52 10.90
CA HIS A 99 6.81 12.50 10.59
C HIS A 99 7.47 11.24 11.19
N PHE A 100 8.80 11.10 11.11
CA PHE A 100 9.51 9.92 11.59
C PHE A 100 9.40 9.68 13.10
N ASN A 101 9.20 10.73 13.90
CA ASN A 101 9.28 10.67 15.36
C ASN A 101 7.94 10.34 16.05
N ASP A 102 6.83 10.35 15.32
CA ASP A 102 5.49 10.13 15.86
C ASP A 102 4.75 8.97 15.17
N LEU A 103 5.50 8.08 14.49
CA LEU A 103 4.95 6.89 13.86
C LEU A 103 4.34 5.95 14.90
N GLN A 104 3.07 5.58 14.69
CA GLN A 104 2.35 4.61 15.49
C GLN A 104 2.08 3.35 14.68
N GLU A 105 2.28 2.18 15.28
CA GLU A 105 1.94 0.89 14.67
C GLU A 105 0.42 0.73 14.60
N ILE A 106 -0.10 0.66 13.38
CA ILE A 106 -1.54 0.56 13.10
C ILE A 106 -1.94 -0.90 12.89
N GLU A 107 -1.14 -1.65 12.14
CA GLU A 107 -1.46 -3.04 11.80
C GLU A 107 -0.17 -3.88 11.72
N VAL A 108 -0.23 -5.12 12.20
CA VAL A 108 0.84 -6.11 12.06
C VAL A 108 0.30 -7.31 11.32
N VAL A 109 0.94 -7.65 10.20
CA VAL A 109 0.52 -8.72 9.30
C VAL A 109 1.58 -9.81 9.28
N ASP A 110 1.16 -11.03 9.61
CA ASP A 110 1.94 -12.25 9.41
C ASP A 110 1.64 -12.82 8.02
N LEU A 111 2.68 -13.00 7.21
CA LEU A 111 2.61 -13.57 5.86
C LEU A 111 3.09 -15.02 5.91
N CYS A 112 2.21 -15.96 5.58
CA CYS A 112 2.53 -17.38 5.50
C CYS A 112 2.68 -17.80 4.04
N GLU A 113 3.92 -17.90 3.55
CA GLU A 113 4.25 -18.30 2.17
C GLU A 113 3.39 -17.57 1.10
N PRO A 114 3.39 -16.21 1.08
CA PRO A 114 2.57 -15.44 0.15
C PRO A 114 2.91 -15.76 -1.31
N SER A 115 1.91 -15.71 -2.19
CA SER A 115 2.07 -16.00 -3.63
C SER A 115 1.25 -15.03 -4.48
N GLY A 116 1.67 -13.76 -4.47
CA GLY A 116 1.08 -12.69 -5.26
C GLY A 116 0.79 -11.41 -4.46
N TRP A 117 -0.32 -10.75 -4.80
CA TRP A 117 -0.72 -9.51 -4.13
C TRP A 117 -1.31 -9.77 -2.75
N VAL A 118 -0.68 -9.16 -1.75
CA VAL A 118 -1.09 -9.07 -0.35
C VAL A 118 -1.81 -7.74 -0.17
N CYS A 119 -3.11 -7.78 0.14
CA CYS A 119 -3.91 -6.59 0.45
C CYS A 119 -3.95 -6.38 1.96
N ILE A 120 -3.52 -5.20 2.43
CA ILE A 120 -3.53 -4.79 3.84
C ILE A 120 -4.48 -3.59 3.98
N PRO A 121 -5.69 -3.79 4.52
CA PRO A 121 -6.60 -2.70 4.82
C PRO A 121 -6.02 -1.80 5.92
N ILE A 122 -6.11 -0.47 5.74
CA ILE A 122 -5.66 0.52 6.72
C ILE A 122 -6.89 1.22 7.28
N LYS A 123 -7.14 1.07 8.57
CA LYS A 123 -8.24 1.71 9.30
C LYS A 123 -7.70 2.35 10.57
N GLU A 124 -8.22 3.52 10.94
CA GLU A 124 -7.84 4.20 12.19
C GLU A 124 -8.63 3.64 13.38
N TYR A 125 -9.94 3.47 13.21
CA TYR A 125 -10.88 2.84 14.13
C TYR A 125 -12.03 2.22 13.32
N GLU A 126 -12.98 1.51 13.96
CA GLU A 126 -14.09 0.80 13.29
C GLU A 126 -14.68 1.62 12.13
N ASP A 127 -14.40 1.14 10.91
CA ASP A 127 -14.83 1.69 9.61
C ASP A 127 -14.45 3.13 9.26
N VAL A 128 -13.44 3.71 9.92
CA VAL A 128 -12.89 5.01 9.54
C VAL A 128 -11.56 4.90 8.80
N VAL A 129 -11.51 5.60 7.67
CA VAL A 129 -10.37 5.69 6.75
C VAL A 129 -9.21 6.46 7.40
N MET A 130 -8.00 5.93 7.28
CA MET A 130 -6.82 6.55 7.88
C MET A 130 -6.38 7.77 7.06
N CYS A 131 -6.10 8.89 7.73
CA CYS A 131 -5.59 10.10 7.09
C CYS A 131 -4.21 10.46 7.65
N THR A 132 -3.16 10.35 6.85
CA THR A 132 -1.78 10.45 7.33
C THR A 132 -0.89 11.25 6.39
N PHE A 133 0.22 11.79 6.92
CA PHE A 133 1.28 12.38 6.09
C PHE A 133 2.40 11.39 5.80
N MET A 134 2.55 10.36 6.63
CA MET A 134 3.66 9.43 6.51
C MET A 134 3.20 8.01 6.83
N ILE A 135 3.54 7.09 5.94
CA ILE A 135 3.42 5.65 6.15
C ILE A 135 4.83 5.07 6.22
N GLN A 136 5.06 4.15 7.15
CA GLN A 136 6.26 3.33 7.21
C GLN A 136 5.84 1.85 7.20
N ILE A 137 6.32 1.14 6.18
CA ILE A 137 6.18 -0.31 6.07
C ILE A 137 7.49 -0.91 6.60
N ALA A 138 7.41 -1.62 7.73
CA ALA A 138 8.55 -2.22 8.39
C ALA A 138 8.52 -3.74 8.25
N VAL A 139 9.47 -4.30 7.50
CA VAL A 139 9.70 -5.75 7.47
C VAL A 139 10.44 -6.13 8.76
N ILE A 140 9.73 -6.79 9.67
CA ILE A 140 10.24 -7.16 11.00
C ILE A 140 11.04 -8.46 10.93
N SER A 141 10.59 -9.40 10.10
CA SER A 141 11.28 -10.67 9.86
C SER A 141 10.98 -11.21 8.47
N ASN A 142 11.87 -12.05 7.96
CA ASN A 142 11.68 -12.82 6.74
C ASN A 142 11.43 -14.31 7.05
N HIS A 143 11.04 -15.07 6.04
CA HIS A 143 10.95 -16.52 6.13
C HIS A 143 12.34 -17.13 6.32
N GLN A 144 12.40 -18.32 6.94
CA GLN A 144 13.64 -19.07 7.14
C GLN A 144 14.79 -18.26 7.80
N ASN A 145 14.46 -17.21 8.57
CA ASN A 145 15.41 -16.27 9.16
C ASN A 145 16.31 -15.56 8.13
N GLY A 146 15.81 -15.31 6.92
CA GLY A 146 16.53 -14.56 5.89
C GLY A 146 16.93 -13.16 6.37
N ARG A 147 18.16 -12.77 6.05
CA ARG A 147 18.76 -11.50 6.49
C ARG A 147 18.19 -10.30 5.75
N ASP A 148 18.13 -10.39 4.43
CA ASP A 148 17.63 -9.33 3.55
C ASP A 148 16.24 -9.68 3.04
N THR A 149 15.52 -8.68 2.55
CA THR A 149 14.15 -8.84 2.03
C THR A 149 14.07 -8.51 0.55
N HIS A 150 13.24 -9.24 -0.17
CA HIS A 150 12.78 -8.90 -1.50
C HIS A 150 11.33 -8.41 -1.43
N MET A 151 11.09 -7.25 -2.03
CA MET A 151 9.75 -6.76 -2.25
C MET A 151 9.66 -6.28 -3.69
N ARG A 152 8.72 -6.86 -4.44
CA ARG A 152 8.64 -6.65 -5.89
C ARG A 152 7.85 -5.41 -6.22
N GLN A 153 6.73 -5.18 -5.53
CA GLN A 153 5.92 -4.00 -5.78
C GLN A 153 5.10 -3.53 -4.59
N ILE A 154 4.87 -2.23 -4.51
CA ILE A 154 3.95 -1.62 -3.55
C ILE A 154 3.00 -0.66 -4.27
N ARG A 155 1.71 -0.76 -3.95
CA ARG A 155 0.67 0.19 -4.39
C ARG A 155 -0.10 0.68 -3.18
N ILE A 156 -0.42 1.97 -3.16
CA ILE A 156 -1.16 2.58 -2.05
C ILE A 156 -2.44 3.15 -2.63
N HIS A 157 -3.57 2.69 -2.11
CA HIS A 157 -4.89 3.12 -2.54
C HIS A 157 -5.48 4.12 -1.56
N SER A 158 -6.04 5.16 -2.14
CA SER A 158 -6.88 6.15 -1.48
C SER A 158 -8.31 5.96 -1.98
N PRO A 159 -9.33 6.07 -1.13
CA PRO A 159 -10.70 6.13 -1.62
C PRO A 159 -10.82 7.34 -2.56
N THR A 160 -11.43 7.14 -3.72
CA THR A 160 -11.88 8.31 -4.48
C THR A 160 -13.03 8.88 -3.67
N GLU A 161 -12.86 10.09 -3.14
CA GLU A 161 -14.00 10.90 -2.73
C GLU A 161 -15.01 10.80 -3.88
N GLY A 162 -16.23 10.30 -3.59
CA GLY A 162 -17.34 10.54 -4.49
C GLY A 162 -17.29 12.04 -4.77
N SER A 163 -17.22 12.43 -6.04
CA SER A 163 -17.23 13.84 -6.42
C SER A 163 -18.44 14.46 -5.72
N HIS A 164 -18.24 15.09 -4.55
CA HIS A 164 -19.30 15.63 -3.73
C HIS A 164 -19.85 16.86 -4.44
N TYR A 165 -20.62 16.67 -5.50
CA TYR A 165 -21.52 17.69 -6.00
C TYR A 165 -22.68 17.78 -4.99
N PRO A 166 -23.22 18.98 -4.70
CA PRO A 166 -24.17 19.17 -3.60
C PRO A 166 -25.36 18.20 -3.60
N LEU A 167 -25.79 17.77 -4.79
CA LEU A 167 -26.91 16.86 -5.00
C LEU A 167 -26.58 15.37 -4.75
N GLU A 168 -25.32 14.98 -4.53
CA GLU A 168 -24.94 13.58 -4.29
C GLU A 168 -25.51 13.04 -2.95
N HIS A 169 -25.83 13.92 -1.99
CA HIS A 169 -26.62 13.59 -0.78
C HIS A 169 -28.03 13.08 -1.09
N HIS A 170 -28.58 13.45 -2.26
CA HIS A 170 -29.89 13.01 -2.73
C HIS A 170 -29.80 11.84 -3.72
N GLY A 171 -28.59 11.30 -3.95
CA GLY A 171 -28.34 10.15 -4.82
C GLY A 171 -27.49 10.49 -6.04
N LYS A 172 -26.95 9.44 -6.65
CA LYS A 172 -26.18 9.54 -7.90
C LYS A 172 -27.14 9.68 -9.08
N PHE A 173 -26.79 10.52 -10.05
CA PHE A 173 -27.54 10.55 -11.32
C PHE A 173 -27.46 9.18 -12.00
N SER A 174 -28.62 8.60 -12.29
CA SER A 174 -28.74 7.28 -12.93
C SER A 174 -28.75 7.36 -14.46
N THR A 175 -29.13 8.51 -15.03
CA THR A 175 -29.26 8.71 -16.48
C THR A 175 -28.12 9.58 -17.03
N ILE A 176 -27.76 9.35 -18.29
CA ILE A 176 -26.75 10.14 -19.02
C ILE A 176 -27.20 11.61 -19.13
N GLU A 177 -28.49 11.83 -19.35
CA GLU A 177 -29.10 13.16 -19.43
C GLU A 177 -28.93 13.98 -18.15
N LEU A 178 -28.95 13.36 -16.97
CA LEU A 178 -28.71 14.08 -15.72
C LEU A 178 -27.22 14.16 -15.39
N ALA A 179 -26.44 13.14 -15.79
CA ALA A 179 -25.00 13.11 -15.60
C ALA A 179 -24.27 14.29 -16.28
N GLN A 180 -24.82 14.85 -17.37
CA GLN A 180 -24.25 16.03 -18.03
C GLN A 180 -24.19 17.27 -17.12
N PHE A 181 -25.08 17.37 -16.13
CA PHE A 181 -25.12 18.49 -15.18
C PHE A 181 -24.25 18.25 -13.94
N ARG A 182 -23.50 17.15 -13.88
CA ARG A 182 -22.68 16.78 -12.71
C ARG A 182 -21.49 17.73 -12.49
N THR A 183 -20.89 18.24 -13.56
CA THR A 183 -19.71 19.10 -13.49
C THR A 183 -19.78 20.19 -14.54
N ILE A 184 -19.47 21.44 -14.17
CA ILE A 184 -19.12 22.48 -15.14
C ILE A 184 -17.66 22.24 -15.51
N ARG A 185 -17.36 22.04 -16.79
CA ARG A 185 -16.00 21.88 -17.33
C ARG A 185 -15.59 23.11 -18.13
#